data_AF-G4TDK8-F1
#
_entry.id   AF-G4TDK8-F1
#
_cell.length_a   1.000
_cell.length_b   1.000
_cell.length_c   1.000
_cell.angle_alpha   90.00
_cell.angle_beta   90.00
_cell.angle_gamma   90.00
#
_symmetry.space_group_name_H-M   'P 1'
#
loop_
_entity.id
_entity.type
_entity.pdbx_description
1 polymer ?
#
loop_
_entity_poly.entity_id
_entity_poly.type
_entity_poly.pdbx_seq_one_letter_code
_entity_poly.pdbx_strand_id
1 'polypeptide(L)'
;MATQPDSNIDPRQKILADFFTCVICHDIMSHPYTIVDCLHKFDKDCLAEYWKQSNCCPLCKVQSTKASHDFTAQVMIESASGISAPPRDNAPIFPYGLLSLGASRGFSNDILDDGDEEEEEDDDAPMDSYPGIQFFHPPPRVGGDLIFPCESCPRGNSTGYECPWPIPMPSAEQINAESQRLGVPIRAPTMGEPRAPLPEDDDGPAVNAHLQCDGCSLYVPRNYPANIRCTNCRKVCCAQYTNQPNCRGISLFPANDLHYKGDTVYDIAEGFPFNVLRNREEMSRFESYLQTHGITASTILRRIVEANEAAFELTQDDALTIESQGVRRSNPWSDAVLCNMCIENIVRIQAGPWQWWMRERETADLDPVVQLLPNCWYGYECRTQVKPAHESSHAARYNHICSRTRR
;
A
#
# COMPACT_ATOMS: atom_id res chain seq x y z
N MET A 1 -38.94 10.16 -47.31
CA MET A 1 -39.56 10.31 -45.98
C MET A 1 -38.44 10.36 -44.98
N ALA A 2 -37.99 11.58 -44.65
CA ALA A 2 -36.95 11.82 -43.66
C ALA A 2 -37.66 12.01 -42.31
N THR A 3 -37.34 11.15 -41.36
CA THR A 3 -37.79 11.23 -39.96
C THR A 3 -37.22 12.47 -39.30
N GLN A 4 -38.08 13.24 -38.62
CA GLN A 4 -37.74 14.43 -37.85
C GLN A 4 -36.81 14.09 -36.65
N PRO A 5 -35.99 15.02 -36.17
CA PRO A 5 -35.29 14.88 -34.90
C PRO A 5 -36.20 15.32 -33.75
N ASP A 6 -36.69 14.37 -32.97
CA ASP A 6 -37.05 14.55 -31.55
C ASP A 6 -35.76 14.86 -30.76
N SER A 7 -35.67 15.70 -29.73
CA SER A 7 -36.64 16.35 -28.85
C SER A 7 -35.94 17.48 -28.06
N ASN A 8 -36.75 18.38 -27.51
CA ASN A 8 -36.40 19.51 -26.66
C ASN A 8 -35.91 19.02 -25.27
N ILE A 9 -34.63 18.64 -25.15
CA ILE A 9 -34.02 18.23 -23.87
C ILE A 9 -33.70 19.49 -23.06
N ASP A 10 -34.20 19.58 -21.82
CA ASP A 10 -33.87 20.65 -20.87
C ASP A 10 -32.33 20.79 -20.77
N PRO A 11 -31.77 22.00 -20.98
CA PRO A 11 -30.32 22.24 -20.86
C PRO A 11 -29.71 21.70 -19.57
N ARG A 12 -30.48 21.67 -18.46
CA ARG A 12 -30.05 21.13 -17.17
C ARG A 12 -29.91 19.60 -17.19
N GLN A 13 -30.85 18.90 -17.84
CA GLN A 13 -30.79 17.45 -18.01
C GLN A 13 -29.63 17.02 -18.89
N LYS A 14 -29.28 17.83 -19.91
CA LYS A 14 -28.11 17.56 -20.75
C LYS A 14 -26.79 17.66 -19.97
N ILE A 15 -26.64 18.67 -19.11
CA ILE A 15 -25.44 18.82 -18.25
C ILE A 15 -25.29 17.63 -17.29
N LEU A 16 -26.40 17.16 -16.71
CA LEU A 16 -26.40 15.99 -15.84
C LEU A 16 -25.94 14.72 -16.58
N ALA A 17 -26.46 14.52 -17.79
CA ALA A 17 -26.11 13.37 -18.63
C ALA A 17 -24.65 13.39 -19.12
N ASP A 18 -24.10 14.57 -19.43
CA ASP A 18 -22.76 14.69 -20.03
C ASP A 18 -21.63 14.63 -18.98
N PHE A 19 -21.87 15.11 -17.75
CA PHE A 19 -20.79 15.32 -16.76
C PHE A 19 -20.97 14.57 -15.44
N PHE A 20 -22.18 14.09 -15.14
CA PHE A 20 -22.49 13.52 -13.82
C PHE A 20 -23.03 12.09 -13.89
N THR A 21 -22.84 11.39 -15.00
CA THR A 21 -23.16 9.96 -15.12
C THR A 21 -22.01 9.08 -14.65
N CYS A 22 -22.30 8.15 -13.75
CA CYS A 22 -21.35 7.12 -13.35
C CYS A 22 -21.17 6.11 -14.47
N VAL A 23 -19.93 5.84 -14.88
CA VAL A 23 -19.65 4.91 -15.99
C VAL A 23 -19.83 3.42 -15.63
N ILE A 24 -20.10 3.11 -14.36
CA ILE A 24 -20.33 1.72 -13.90
C ILE A 24 -21.83 1.38 -14.00
N CYS A 25 -22.70 2.21 -13.42
CA CYS A 25 -24.15 2.00 -13.48
C CYS A 25 -24.82 2.69 -14.68
N HIS A 26 -24.12 3.61 -15.36
CA HIS A 26 -24.62 4.43 -16.47
C HIS A 26 -25.77 5.39 -16.11
N ASP A 27 -25.98 5.65 -14.82
CA ASP A 27 -26.98 6.59 -14.30
C ASP A 27 -26.33 7.86 -13.73
N ILE A 28 -27.14 8.91 -13.52
CA ILE A 28 -26.71 10.14 -12.82
C ILE A 28 -26.28 9.75 -11.41
N MET A 29 -25.08 10.17 -11.00
CA MET A 29 -24.51 9.88 -9.70
C MET A 29 -25.44 10.38 -8.59
N SER A 30 -25.88 9.44 -7.75
CA SER A 30 -26.70 9.73 -6.57
C SER A 30 -25.85 10.05 -5.34
N HIS A 31 -24.62 9.55 -5.29
CA HIS A 31 -23.68 9.76 -4.19
C HIS A 31 -22.24 9.80 -4.76
N PRO A 32 -21.83 10.94 -5.35
CA PRO A 32 -20.62 11.06 -6.16
C PRO A 32 -19.37 11.01 -5.27
N TYR A 33 -18.46 10.11 -5.62
CA TYR A 33 -17.17 9.94 -5.00
C TYR A 33 -16.08 10.15 -6.04
N THR A 34 -15.09 10.96 -5.65
CA THR A 34 -13.92 11.27 -6.47
C THR A 34 -12.73 10.46 -5.98
N ILE A 35 -12.10 9.71 -6.88
CA ILE A 35 -10.82 9.04 -6.61
C ILE A 35 -9.73 10.11 -6.49
N VAL A 36 -9.00 10.12 -5.36
CA VAL A 36 -8.02 11.19 -5.08
C VAL A 36 -6.87 11.19 -6.09
N ASP A 37 -6.37 10.01 -6.46
CA ASP A 37 -5.16 9.88 -7.29
C ASP A 37 -5.37 10.25 -8.77
N CYS A 38 -6.62 10.28 -9.26
CA CYS A 38 -6.90 10.51 -10.68
C CYS A 38 -8.13 11.38 -10.98
N LEU A 39 -8.83 11.87 -9.96
CA LEU A 39 -9.99 12.77 -10.03
C LEU A 39 -11.20 12.28 -10.83
N HIS A 40 -11.22 11.00 -11.21
CA HIS A 40 -12.39 10.37 -11.83
C HIS A 40 -13.50 10.15 -10.79
N LYS A 41 -14.75 10.32 -11.23
CA LYS A 41 -15.94 10.33 -10.37
C LYS A 41 -16.85 9.13 -10.66
N PHE A 42 -17.41 8.56 -9.60
CA PHE A 42 -18.30 7.40 -9.63
C PHE A 42 -19.32 7.48 -8.50
N ASP A 43 -20.39 6.70 -8.57
CA ASP A 43 -21.22 6.45 -7.38
C ASP A 43 -20.45 5.67 -6.31
N LYS A 44 -20.63 6.04 -5.02
CA LYS A 44 -20.00 5.38 -3.87
C LYS A 44 -20.13 3.87 -3.92
N ASP A 45 -21.34 3.36 -4.08
CA ASP A 45 -21.62 1.92 -4.00
C ASP A 45 -21.04 1.17 -5.21
N CYS A 46 -21.11 1.77 -6.40
CA CYS A 46 -20.52 1.20 -7.60
C CYS A 46 -18.99 1.11 -7.49
N LEU A 47 -18.36 2.17 -7.01
CA LEU A 47 -16.92 2.21 -6.82
C LEU A 47 -16.49 1.24 -5.70
N ALA A 48 -17.20 1.23 -4.57
CA ALA A 48 -16.92 0.35 -3.45
C ALA A 48 -17.05 -1.14 -3.85
N GLU A 49 -18.06 -1.51 -4.64
CA GLU A 49 -18.23 -2.88 -5.13
C GLU A 49 -17.12 -3.27 -6.11
N TYR A 50 -16.78 -2.39 -7.06
CA TYR A 50 -15.65 -2.61 -7.98
C TYR A 50 -14.34 -2.83 -7.21
N TRP A 51 -14.16 -2.04 -6.15
CA TRP A 51 -13.02 -2.07 -5.27
C TRP A 51 -12.89 -3.31 -4.38
N LYS A 52 -13.89 -4.19 -4.35
CA LYS A 52 -13.75 -5.54 -3.78
C LYS A 52 -12.86 -6.45 -4.61
N GLN A 53 -12.72 -6.18 -5.91
CA GLN A 53 -12.05 -7.06 -6.88
C GLN A 53 -10.81 -6.43 -7.53
N SER A 54 -10.69 -5.10 -7.50
CA SER A 54 -9.57 -4.36 -8.09
C SER A 54 -9.29 -3.08 -7.31
N ASN A 55 -8.02 -2.71 -7.08
CA ASN A 55 -7.66 -1.45 -6.42
C ASN A 55 -7.31 -0.32 -7.41
N CYS A 56 -7.74 -0.44 -8.66
CA CYS A 56 -7.51 0.57 -9.69
C CYS A 56 -8.76 1.42 -9.94
N CYS A 57 -8.56 2.57 -10.59
CA CYS A 57 -9.65 3.35 -11.14
C CYS A 57 -10.34 2.56 -12.27
N PRO A 58 -11.68 2.43 -12.28
CA PRO A 58 -12.40 1.75 -13.36
C PRO A 58 -12.15 2.35 -14.75
N LEU A 59 -11.87 3.66 -14.84
CA LEU A 59 -11.65 4.38 -16.09
C LEU A 59 -10.19 4.34 -16.57
N CYS A 60 -9.28 4.94 -15.82
CA CYS A 60 -7.89 5.12 -16.26
C CYS A 60 -6.93 4.02 -15.79
N LYS A 61 -7.42 3.07 -14.97
CA LYS A 61 -6.64 1.97 -14.39
C LYS A 61 -5.49 2.38 -13.47
N VAL A 62 -5.34 3.68 -13.17
CA VAL A 62 -4.40 4.19 -12.16
C VAL A 62 -4.71 3.53 -10.82
N GLN A 63 -3.67 3.05 -10.13
CA GLN A 63 -3.80 2.48 -8.80
C GLN A 63 -4.33 3.56 -7.85
N SER A 64 -5.45 3.25 -7.20
CA SER A 64 -6.18 4.20 -6.37
C SER A 64 -6.03 3.80 -4.92
N THR A 65 -5.84 4.77 -4.02
CA THR A 65 -5.65 4.53 -2.59
C THR A 65 -6.85 4.94 -1.76
N LYS A 66 -7.63 5.92 -2.24
CA LYS A 66 -8.76 6.53 -1.52
C LYS A 66 -9.74 7.18 -2.49
N ALA A 67 -11.02 7.12 -2.16
CA ALA A 67 -12.03 8.01 -2.73
C ALA A 67 -12.78 8.73 -1.62
N SER A 68 -13.21 9.95 -1.90
CA SER A 68 -13.94 10.80 -0.95
C SER A 68 -15.18 11.39 -1.60
N HIS A 69 -16.18 11.65 -0.77
CA HIS A 69 -17.43 12.26 -1.19
C HIS A 69 -17.16 13.64 -1.80
N ASP A 70 -17.71 13.89 -2.99
CA ASP A 70 -17.54 15.16 -3.70
C ASP A 70 -18.75 16.07 -3.44
N PHE A 71 -18.63 16.89 -2.40
CA PHE A 71 -19.68 17.85 -2.01
C PHE A 71 -20.03 18.84 -3.12
N THR A 72 -19.08 19.17 -4.00
CA THR A 72 -19.32 20.12 -5.09
C THR A 72 -20.15 19.46 -6.19
N ALA A 73 -19.79 18.24 -6.58
CA ALA A 73 -20.57 17.46 -7.55
C ALA A 73 -21.99 17.18 -7.01
N GLN A 74 -22.12 16.83 -5.74
CA GLN A 74 -23.43 16.60 -5.11
C GLN A 74 -24.34 17.84 -5.20
N VAL A 75 -23.84 19.02 -4.83
CA VAL A 75 -24.61 20.28 -4.91
C VAL A 75 -25.02 20.60 -6.35
N MET A 76 -24.13 20.37 -7.32
CA MET A 76 -24.44 20.60 -8.75
C MET A 76 -25.53 19.64 -9.24
N ILE A 77 -25.46 18.37 -8.84
CA ILE A 77 -26.44 17.34 -9.21
C ILE A 77 -27.81 17.65 -8.59
N GLU A 78 -27.86 18.01 -7.30
CA GLU A 78 -29.10 18.35 -6.60
C GLU A 78 -29.74 19.63 -7.17
N SER A 79 -28.93 20.64 -7.48
CA SER A 79 -29.40 21.89 -8.08
C SER A 79 -29.99 21.68 -9.48
N ALA A 80 -29.40 20.80 -10.28
CA ALA A 80 -29.86 20.50 -11.63
C ALA A 80 -31.05 19.51 -11.66
N SER A 81 -31.11 18.57 -10.70
CA SER A 81 -32.16 17.54 -10.61
C SER A 81 -33.40 17.99 -9.84
N GLY A 82 -33.27 19.02 -8.97
CA GLY A 82 -34.36 19.50 -8.12
C GLY A 82 -34.75 18.54 -6.99
N ILE A 83 -33.95 17.51 -6.74
CA ILE A 83 -34.18 16.46 -5.75
C ILE A 83 -33.00 16.47 -4.77
N SER A 84 -33.30 16.60 -3.47
CA SER A 84 -32.32 16.44 -2.40
C SER A 84 -32.09 14.95 -2.14
N ALA A 85 -30.83 14.51 -2.08
CA ALA A 85 -30.53 13.16 -1.66
C ALA A 85 -30.81 12.98 -0.15
N PRO A 86 -31.16 11.76 0.31
CA PRO A 86 -31.28 11.47 1.74
C PRO A 86 -29.91 11.59 2.43
N PRO A 87 -29.86 11.83 3.75
CA PRO A 87 -28.62 11.84 4.51
C PRO A 87 -27.93 10.47 4.39
N ARG A 88 -26.71 10.46 3.87
CA ARG A 88 -25.89 9.26 3.69
C ARG A 88 -24.56 9.46 4.39
N ASP A 89 -23.92 8.33 4.72
CA ASP A 89 -22.56 8.31 5.24
C ASP A 89 -21.57 8.84 4.18
N ASN A 90 -20.86 9.91 4.54
CA ASN A 90 -19.87 10.59 3.69
C ASN A 90 -18.43 10.17 4.03
N ALA A 91 -18.24 9.11 4.82
CA ALA A 91 -16.93 8.58 5.12
C ALA A 91 -16.17 8.24 3.82
N PRO A 92 -14.85 8.49 3.78
CA PRO A 92 -14.02 8.06 2.67
C PRO A 92 -14.07 6.54 2.53
N ILE A 93 -13.98 6.06 1.30
CA ILE A 93 -13.89 4.63 0.99
C ILE A 93 -12.50 4.31 0.45
N PHE A 94 -12.08 3.07 0.64
CA PHE A 94 -10.76 2.57 0.29
C PHE A 94 -10.91 1.26 -0.49
N PRO A 95 -9.96 0.92 -1.38
CA PRO A 95 -9.94 -0.39 -2.02
C PRO A 95 -9.89 -1.53 -1.01
N TYR A 96 -10.56 -2.65 -1.29
CA TYR A 96 -10.59 -3.79 -0.39
C TYR A 96 -9.17 -4.35 -0.18
N GLY A 97 -8.80 -4.59 1.08
CA GLY A 97 -7.44 -4.97 1.48
C GLY A 97 -6.52 -3.80 1.86
N LEU A 98 -6.89 -2.55 1.54
CA LEU A 98 -6.38 -1.37 2.24
C LEU A 98 -7.27 -1.13 3.46
N LEU A 99 -7.00 -1.84 4.56
CA LEU A 99 -7.67 -1.56 5.82
C LEU A 99 -7.47 -0.08 6.17
N SER A 100 -8.59 0.57 6.44
CA SER A 100 -8.66 1.90 7.03
C SER A 100 -7.84 1.89 8.31
N LEU A 101 -6.65 2.50 8.29
CA LEU A 101 -6.00 3.01 9.51
C LEU A 101 -6.79 4.26 9.94
N GLY A 102 -8.05 4.03 10.30
CA GLY A 102 -8.88 4.99 11.00
C GLY A 102 -8.43 5.06 12.45
N ALA A 103 -8.44 6.28 12.99
CA ALA A 103 -8.01 6.65 14.33
C ALA A 103 -8.28 5.58 15.41
N SER A 104 -7.24 5.29 16.18
CA SER A 104 -7.30 4.48 17.39
C SER A 104 -8.46 4.89 18.28
N ARG A 105 -9.52 4.07 18.33
CA ARG A 105 -10.40 3.98 19.48
C ARG A 105 -10.33 2.54 20.00
N GLY A 106 -10.15 2.49 21.31
CA GLY A 106 -9.86 1.35 22.17
C GLY A 106 -10.31 -0.02 21.69
N PHE A 107 -9.37 -0.95 21.81
CA PHE A 107 -9.65 -2.34 22.13
C PHE A 107 -10.65 -2.43 23.30
N SER A 108 -11.74 -3.15 23.11
CA SER A 108 -12.19 -4.12 24.10
C SER A 108 -12.44 -5.44 23.36
N ASN A 109 -11.66 -6.44 23.75
CA ASN A 109 -12.00 -7.84 23.56
C ASN A 109 -13.24 -8.11 24.40
N ASP A 110 -14.31 -8.64 23.80
CA ASP A 110 -15.25 -9.47 24.54
C ASP A 110 -15.21 -10.87 23.91
N ILE A 111 -14.53 -11.73 24.66
CA ILE A 111 -14.51 -13.19 24.55
C ILE A 111 -15.87 -13.69 25.07
N LEU A 112 -16.37 -14.73 24.42
CA LEU A 112 -17.53 -15.52 24.82
C LEU A 112 -17.36 -16.04 26.26
N ASP A 113 -18.37 -15.85 27.12
CA ASP A 113 -18.57 -16.73 28.27
C ASP A 113 -20.07 -16.87 28.57
N ASP A 114 -20.53 -18.13 28.49
CA ASP A 114 -21.80 -18.65 28.98
C ASP A 114 -21.64 -18.95 30.47
N GLY A 115 -22.64 -18.66 31.30
CA GLY A 115 -22.70 -19.25 32.64
C GLY A 115 -23.44 -18.41 33.65
N ASP A 116 -24.70 -18.78 33.87
CA ASP A 116 -25.49 -18.44 35.05
C ASP A 116 -24.70 -18.65 36.34
N GLU A 117 -24.78 -17.70 37.28
CA GLU A 117 -24.87 -17.99 38.71
C GLU A 117 -25.36 -16.73 39.45
N GLU A 118 -26.52 -16.87 40.06
CA GLU A 118 -27.16 -15.94 40.99
C GLU A 118 -26.30 -15.78 42.23
N GLU A 119 -26.09 -14.56 42.75
CA GLU A 119 -25.78 -14.36 44.17
C GLU A 119 -26.16 -12.93 44.63
N GLU A 120 -27.32 -12.92 45.27
CA GLU A 120 -27.84 -12.11 46.38
C GLU A 120 -27.34 -10.66 46.64
N GLU A 121 -28.33 -9.76 46.68
CA GLU A 121 -28.30 -8.49 47.40
C GLU A 121 -28.09 -8.75 48.90
N ASP A 122 -27.12 -8.07 49.53
CA ASP A 122 -27.21 -7.81 50.96
C ASP A 122 -26.51 -6.50 51.37
N ASP A 123 -27.19 -5.83 52.28
CA ASP A 123 -27.09 -4.43 52.68
C ASP A 123 -25.85 -4.03 53.51
N ASP A 124 -25.63 -2.71 53.55
CA ASP A 124 -25.04 -1.92 54.65
C ASP A 124 -23.56 -2.13 55.04
N ALA A 125 -22.69 -1.23 54.55
CA ALA A 125 -21.48 -0.84 55.29
C ALA A 125 -21.19 0.69 55.21
N PRO A 126 -20.71 1.32 56.30
CA PRO A 126 -20.76 2.76 56.48
C PRO A 126 -19.64 3.49 55.75
N MET A 127 -19.97 4.70 55.32
CA MET A 127 -19.08 5.73 54.79
C MET A 127 -18.08 6.18 55.87
N ASP A 128 -16.94 5.50 56.03
CA ASP A 128 -15.83 5.98 56.84
C ASP A 128 -14.53 6.10 56.03
N SER A 129 -14.02 7.34 56.05
CA SER A 129 -12.76 7.88 55.53
C SER A 129 -11.73 6.89 54.95
N TYR A 130 -11.58 6.88 53.63
CA TYR A 130 -10.32 6.44 53.00
C TYR A 130 -9.27 7.55 53.07
N PRO A 131 -8.07 7.28 53.61
CA PRO A 131 -6.98 8.24 53.64
C PRO A 131 -6.36 8.37 52.25
N GLY A 132 -6.37 9.59 51.72
CA GLY A 132 -5.52 10.01 50.60
C GLY A 132 -5.98 9.51 49.23
N ILE A 133 -6.80 10.33 48.56
CA ILE A 133 -6.85 10.34 47.10
C ILE A 133 -5.44 10.75 46.64
N GLN A 134 -4.59 9.78 46.34
CA GLN A 134 -3.43 10.03 45.50
C GLN A 134 -4.00 10.52 44.19
N PHE A 135 -3.81 11.81 43.89
CA PHE A 135 -4.06 12.37 42.58
C PHE A 135 -3.38 11.44 41.57
N PHE A 136 -4.17 10.66 40.84
CA PHE A 136 -3.69 9.86 39.73
C PHE A 136 -3.21 10.87 38.68
N HIS A 137 -1.93 11.24 38.76
CA HIS A 137 -1.32 12.05 37.73
C HIS A 137 -1.35 11.19 36.45
N PRO A 138 -2.03 11.65 35.39
CA PRO A 138 -2.05 10.90 34.14
C PRO A 138 -0.60 10.66 33.68
N PRO A 139 -0.28 9.47 33.16
CA PRO A 139 1.09 9.17 32.74
C PRO A 139 1.53 10.17 31.67
N PRO A 140 2.81 10.57 31.67
CA PRO A 140 3.29 11.59 30.75
C PRO A 140 3.11 11.16 29.30
N ARG A 141 2.53 12.04 28.48
CA ARG A 141 2.38 11.84 27.05
C ARG A 141 3.76 11.98 26.38
N VAL A 142 4.05 11.06 25.46
CA VAL A 142 5.29 11.09 24.69
C VAL A 142 5.21 12.17 23.61
N GLY A 143 6.19 13.08 23.59
CA GLY A 143 6.38 14.08 22.53
C GLY A 143 5.39 15.25 22.52
N GLY A 144 4.08 15.00 22.67
CA GLY A 144 3.07 16.01 22.32
C GLY A 144 3.19 16.42 20.85
N ASP A 145 2.97 17.70 20.54
CA ASP A 145 3.20 18.25 19.20
C ASP A 145 4.61 18.86 19.04
N LEU A 146 5.50 18.66 20.02
CA LEU A 146 6.87 19.16 19.98
C LEU A 146 7.80 18.24 19.16
N ILE A 147 8.68 18.87 18.37
CA ILE A 147 9.69 18.18 17.58
C ILE A 147 10.92 17.93 18.48
N PHE A 148 11.18 16.66 18.80
CA PHE A 148 12.35 16.24 19.55
C PHE A 148 13.47 15.71 18.63
N PRO A 149 14.76 15.92 18.97
CA PRO A 149 15.89 15.45 18.16
C PRO A 149 15.86 13.96 17.83
N CYS A 150 16.41 13.57 16.67
CA CYS A 150 16.75 12.17 16.41
C CYS A 150 17.93 11.73 17.29
N GLU A 151 18.19 10.42 17.36
CA GLU A 151 19.26 9.87 18.20
C GLU A 151 20.66 10.35 17.79
N SER A 152 20.85 10.80 16.55
CA SER A 152 22.13 11.32 16.03
C SER A 152 22.32 12.83 16.22
N CYS A 153 21.31 13.56 16.70
CA CYS A 153 21.41 15.01 16.92
C CYS A 153 22.21 15.40 18.18
N PRO A 154 22.08 14.70 19.33
CA PRO A 154 22.87 15.01 20.52
C PRO A 154 24.38 14.81 20.28
N ARG A 155 25.20 15.63 20.95
CA ARG A 155 26.66 15.45 20.98
C ARG A 155 27.00 14.19 21.78
N GLY A 156 27.96 13.41 21.27
CA GLY A 156 28.36 12.14 21.89
C GLY A 156 27.28 11.05 21.80
N ASN A 157 26.45 11.09 20.75
CA ASN A 157 25.41 10.09 20.54
C ASN A 157 25.99 8.67 20.35
N SER A 158 25.14 7.67 20.60
CA SER A 158 25.49 6.25 20.47
C SER A 158 25.49 5.73 19.03
N THR A 159 25.00 6.52 18.07
CA THR A 159 24.87 6.09 16.66
C THR A 159 26.17 6.19 15.86
N GLY A 160 27.15 6.97 16.36
CA GLY A 160 28.40 7.24 15.65
C GLY A 160 28.27 8.13 14.42
N TYR A 161 27.06 8.65 14.15
CA TYR A 161 26.77 9.60 13.07
C TYR A 161 26.45 10.97 13.69
N GLU A 162 27.04 12.03 13.15
CA GLU A 162 26.77 13.41 13.56
C GLU A 162 25.86 14.09 12.54
N CYS A 163 24.69 14.55 12.99
CA CYS A 163 23.79 15.31 12.11
C CYS A 163 24.43 16.64 11.70
N PRO A 164 24.54 16.96 10.39
CA PRO A 164 25.06 18.26 9.94
C PRO A 164 24.21 19.44 10.41
N TRP A 165 22.90 19.22 10.52
CA TRP A 165 21.92 20.20 10.98
C TRP A 165 21.06 19.57 12.08
N PRO A 166 21.55 19.52 13.33
CA PRO A 166 20.84 18.85 14.41
C PRO A 166 19.55 19.59 14.77
N ILE A 167 18.48 18.84 15.01
CA ILE A 167 17.25 19.38 15.59
C ILE A 167 17.55 19.72 17.06
N PRO A 168 17.28 20.96 17.52
CA PRO A 168 17.53 21.34 18.91
C PRO A 168 16.53 20.63 19.85
N MET A 169 16.98 20.34 21.07
CA MET A 169 16.09 19.84 22.12
C MET A 169 15.09 20.96 22.52
N PRO A 170 13.77 20.68 22.60
CA PRO A 170 12.81 21.63 23.15
C PRO A 170 13.22 22.08 24.55
N SER A 171 13.10 23.38 24.81
CA SER A 171 13.38 23.96 26.13
C SER A 171 12.36 23.50 27.18
N ALA A 172 12.73 23.57 28.46
CA ALA A 172 11.81 23.26 29.56
C ALA A 172 10.54 24.13 29.53
N GLU A 173 10.65 25.38 29.10
CA GLU A 173 9.51 26.30 28.94
C GLU A 173 8.54 25.81 27.85
N GLN A 174 9.06 25.38 26.70
CA GLN A 174 8.25 24.82 25.62
C GLN A 174 7.55 23.52 26.05
N ILE A 175 8.26 22.63 26.74
CA ILE A 175 7.69 21.38 27.27
C ILE A 175 6.59 21.67 28.31
N ASN A 176 6.82 22.63 29.21
CA ASN A 176 5.85 23.02 30.23
C ASN A 176 4.61 23.68 29.61
N ALA A 177 4.79 24.58 28.65
CA ALA A 177 3.68 25.25 27.94
C ALA A 177 2.81 24.22 27.20
N GLU A 178 3.43 23.27 26.51
CA GLU A 178 2.71 22.21 25.82
C GLU A 178 2.01 21.25 26.80
N SER A 179 2.67 20.93 27.93
CA SER A 179 2.07 20.11 28.99
C SER A 179 0.82 20.77 29.59
N GLN A 180 0.88 22.10 29.80
CA GLN A 180 -0.27 22.90 30.26
C GLN A 180 -1.38 22.92 29.22
N ARG A 181 -1.05 23.08 27.93
CA ARG A 181 -2.02 23.09 26.82
C ARG A 181 -2.77 21.76 26.69
N LEU A 182 -2.07 20.64 26.82
CA LEU A 182 -2.67 19.30 26.71
C LEU A 182 -3.26 18.79 28.03
N GLY A 183 -3.04 19.48 29.14
CA GLY A 183 -3.49 19.05 30.47
C GLY A 183 -2.81 17.77 30.98
N VAL A 184 -1.71 17.35 30.36
CA VAL A 184 -0.93 16.16 30.72
C VAL A 184 0.56 16.46 30.65
N PRO A 185 1.39 15.94 31.57
CA PRO A 185 2.83 16.13 31.49
C PRO A 185 3.40 15.54 30.19
N ILE A 186 4.38 16.21 29.59
CA ILE A 186 5.04 15.74 28.36
C ILE A 186 6.47 15.35 28.66
N ARG A 187 6.91 14.25 28.05
CA ARG A 187 8.31 13.82 28.08
C ARG A 187 8.86 13.61 26.69
N ALA A 188 10.18 13.67 26.59
CA ALA A 188 10.89 13.32 25.38
C ALA A 188 10.60 11.86 24.97
N PRO A 189 10.46 11.58 23.66
CA PRO A 189 10.42 10.22 23.13
C PRO A 189 11.74 9.50 23.37
N THR A 190 11.65 8.24 23.80
CA THR A 190 12.76 7.29 23.88
C THR A 190 12.86 6.49 22.58
N MET A 191 13.90 5.66 22.44
CA MET A 191 14.16 4.89 21.23
C MET A 191 12.96 3.99 20.86
N GLY A 192 12.49 4.12 19.62
CA GLY A 192 11.36 3.34 19.08
C GLY A 192 9.97 3.92 19.40
N GLU A 193 9.89 4.97 20.22
CA GLU A 193 8.63 5.69 20.46
C GLU A 193 8.33 6.65 19.30
N PRO A 194 7.04 6.85 18.98
CA PRO A 194 6.65 7.76 17.92
C PRO A 194 7.02 9.20 18.25
N ARG A 195 7.45 9.93 17.22
CA ARG A 195 7.77 11.35 17.27
C ARG A 195 6.71 12.14 16.49
N ALA A 196 6.55 13.42 16.81
CA ALA A 196 5.64 14.30 16.08
C ALA A 196 5.96 14.30 14.57
N PRO A 197 5.00 14.55 13.66
CA PRO A 197 5.32 14.76 12.25
C PRO A 197 6.30 15.93 12.05
N LEU A 198 7.20 15.81 11.08
CA LEU A 198 7.98 16.96 10.65
C LEU A 198 7.08 17.88 9.81
N PRO A 199 7.07 19.19 10.04
CA PRO A 199 6.25 20.14 9.27
C PRO A 199 6.68 20.14 7.80
N GLU A 200 5.70 20.08 6.89
CA GLU A 200 5.94 20.05 5.44
C GLU A 200 6.38 21.42 4.90
N ASP A 201 5.95 22.51 5.54
CA ASP A 201 6.19 23.91 5.12
C ASP A 201 7.33 24.61 5.88
N ASP A 202 8.09 23.89 6.71
CA ASP A 202 9.22 24.47 7.45
C ASP A 202 10.53 24.30 6.66
N ASP A 203 11.00 25.40 6.06
CA ASP A 203 12.27 25.45 5.32
C ASP A 203 13.52 25.40 6.21
N GLY A 204 13.36 25.19 7.52
CA GLY A 204 14.46 25.04 8.46
C GLY A 204 15.48 23.98 8.02
N PRO A 205 16.79 24.29 7.97
CA PRO A 205 17.82 23.36 7.48
C PRO A 205 17.90 22.08 8.34
N ALA A 206 17.50 22.16 9.61
CA ALA A 206 17.43 21.00 10.50
C ALA A 206 16.28 20.05 10.15
N VAL A 207 15.07 20.57 9.87
CA VAL A 207 13.91 19.74 9.48
C VAL A 207 14.18 19.06 8.15
N ASN A 208 14.70 19.82 7.18
CA ASN A 208 15.06 19.31 5.86
C ASN A 208 16.18 18.26 5.88
N ALA A 209 17.06 18.26 6.88
CA ALA A 209 18.12 17.26 7.03
C ALA A 209 17.64 15.92 7.65
N HIS A 210 16.37 15.81 8.05
CA HIS A 210 15.80 14.61 8.64
C HIS A 210 14.66 14.04 7.81
N LEU A 211 14.36 12.77 8.05
CA LEU A 211 13.27 12.03 7.46
C LEU A 211 12.49 11.33 8.54
N GLN A 212 11.21 11.09 8.30
CA GLN A 212 10.37 10.34 9.21
C GLN A 212 10.16 8.91 8.67
N CYS A 213 10.39 7.91 9.51
CA CYS A 213 10.08 6.52 9.22
C CYS A 213 8.56 6.33 9.02
N ASP A 214 8.15 5.76 7.89
CA ASP A 214 6.74 5.50 7.56
C ASP A 214 6.07 4.47 8.49
N GLY A 215 6.85 3.66 9.21
CA GLY A 215 6.33 2.66 10.14
C GLY A 215 6.08 3.22 11.53
N CYS A 216 7.08 3.86 12.13
CA CYS A 216 7.06 4.25 13.54
C CYS A 216 7.19 5.76 13.80
N SER A 217 7.28 6.59 12.76
CA SER A 217 7.46 8.03 12.87
C SER A 217 8.80 8.49 13.49
N LEU A 218 9.75 7.57 13.72
CA LEU A 218 11.10 7.90 14.18
C LEU A 218 11.83 8.77 13.15
N TYR A 219 12.55 9.78 13.62
CA TYR A 219 13.40 10.59 12.77
C TYR A 219 14.71 9.87 12.47
N VAL A 220 15.11 9.87 11.21
CA VAL A 220 16.39 9.36 10.73
C VAL A 220 17.10 10.46 9.93
N PRO A 221 18.44 10.56 10.00
CA PRO A 221 19.17 11.53 9.19
C PRO A 221 18.99 11.25 7.70
N ARG A 222 18.71 12.29 6.89
CA ARG A 222 18.48 12.14 5.45
C ARG A 222 19.68 11.52 4.72
N ASN A 223 20.88 11.90 5.14
CA ASN A 223 22.14 11.46 4.55
C ASN A 223 22.80 10.35 5.37
N TYR A 224 22.01 9.56 6.10
CA TYR A 224 22.53 8.41 6.83
C TYR A 224 23.19 7.42 5.85
N PRO A 225 24.37 6.84 6.15
CA PRO A 225 25.13 6.05 5.18
C PRO A 225 24.43 4.76 4.70
N ALA A 226 23.51 4.22 5.49
CA ALA A 226 22.77 3.00 5.14
C ALA A 226 21.52 3.31 4.32
N ASN A 227 21.07 2.31 3.55
CA ASN A 227 19.82 2.42 2.78
C ASN A 227 18.61 2.38 3.72
N ILE A 228 18.05 3.56 3.98
CA ILE A 228 16.87 3.78 4.84
C ILE A 228 15.60 4.06 4.02
N ARG A 229 15.63 3.89 2.70
CA ARG A 229 14.49 4.11 1.81
C ARG A 229 14.32 2.99 0.81
N CYS A 230 13.06 2.75 0.43
CA CYS A 230 12.76 1.94 -0.74
C CYS A 230 13.12 2.71 -2.02
N THR A 231 13.81 2.04 -2.96
CA THR A 231 14.13 2.57 -4.30
C THR A 231 12.86 2.88 -5.07
N ASN A 232 11.87 1.99 -5.04
CA ASN A 232 10.65 2.10 -5.83
C ASN A 232 9.63 3.09 -5.22
N CYS A 233 9.13 2.81 -4.01
CA CYS A 233 8.07 3.62 -3.41
C CYS A 233 8.55 4.75 -2.49
N ARG A 234 9.86 4.93 -2.32
CA ARG A 234 10.49 6.00 -1.52
C ARG A 234 10.19 6.01 -0.02
N LYS A 235 9.33 5.10 0.47
CA LYS A 235 9.07 4.91 1.91
C LYS A 235 10.37 4.77 2.69
N VAL A 236 10.45 5.52 3.79
CA VAL A 236 11.53 5.57 4.75
C VAL A 236 11.31 4.48 5.81
N CYS A 237 12.35 3.71 6.10
CA CYS A 237 12.35 2.72 7.17
C CYS A 237 13.58 2.91 8.06
N CYS A 238 13.35 2.98 9.37
CA CYS A 238 14.43 3.15 10.34
C CYS A 238 15.18 1.86 10.68
N ALA A 239 14.78 0.70 10.14
CA ALA A 239 15.33 -0.62 10.46
C ALA A 239 16.87 -0.64 10.54
N GLN A 240 17.54 -0.20 9.47
CA GLN A 240 19.00 -0.14 9.40
C GLN A 240 19.62 0.89 10.36
N TYR A 241 18.90 1.98 10.66
CA TYR A 241 19.34 3.01 11.59
C TYR A 241 19.25 2.54 13.06
N THR A 242 18.18 1.84 13.41
CA THR A 242 17.94 1.32 14.76
C THR A 242 18.51 -0.07 14.99
N ASN A 243 19.19 -0.65 13.99
CA ASN A 243 19.66 -2.04 13.98
C ASN A 243 18.54 -3.05 14.33
N GLN A 244 17.37 -2.85 13.71
CA GLN A 244 16.20 -3.73 13.83
C GLN A 244 15.90 -4.32 12.44
N PRO A 245 15.51 -5.61 12.32
CA PRO A 245 15.23 -6.23 11.02
C PRO A 245 13.93 -5.74 10.36
N ASN A 246 13.01 -5.19 11.17
CA ASN A 246 11.70 -4.74 10.75
C ASN A 246 11.25 -3.53 11.57
N CYS A 247 10.50 -2.63 10.95
CA CYS A 247 9.81 -1.55 11.64
C CYS A 247 8.32 -1.55 11.29
N ARG A 248 7.47 -1.98 12.24
CA ARG A 248 6.00 -2.03 12.11
C ARG A 248 5.52 -2.63 10.77
N GLY A 249 6.12 -3.74 10.35
CA GLY A 249 5.76 -4.43 9.11
C GLY A 249 6.47 -3.91 7.86
N ILE A 250 7.36 -2.92 7.96
CA ILE A 250 8.23 -2.47 6.87
C ILE A 250 9.62 -3.07 7.05
N SER A 251 10.05 -3.86 6.08
CA SER A 251 11.43 -4.35 5.95
C SER A 251 11.99 -3.93 4.59
N LEU A 252 13.27 -3.62 4.55
CA LEU A 252 14.01 -3.21 3.36
C LEU A 252 15.02 -4.30 3.00
N PHE A 253 14.99 -4.76 1.76
CA PHE A 253 15.82 -5.84 1.25
C PHE A 253 16.70 -5.33 0.11
N PRO A 254 18.03 -5.46 0.20
CA PRO A 254 18.91 -5.13 -0.90
C PRO A 254 18.71 -6.09 -2.08
N ALA A 255 19.06 -5.65 -3.30
CA ALA A 255 18.88 -6.41 -4.53
C ALA A 255 19.43 -7.85 -4.46
N ASN A 256 20.52 -8.07 -3.72
CA ASN A 256 21.15 -9.38 -3.57
C ASN A 256 20.49 -10.31 -2.53
N ASP A 257 19.57 -9.79 -1.73
CA ASP A 257 18.86 -10.50 -0.66
C ASP A 257 17.33 -10.37 -0.80
N LEU A 258 16.86 -10.12 -2.04
CA LEU A 258 15.44 -10.07 -2.35
C LEU A 258 14.84 -11.46 -2.23
N HIS A 259 13.83 -11.60 -1.38
CA HIS A 259 13.04 -12.81 -1.25
C HIS A 259 11.56 -12.45 -1.14
N TYR A 260 10.69 -13.39 -1.53
CA TYR A 260 9.25 -13.25 -1.41
C TYR A 260 8.68 -14.41 -0.62
N LYS A 261 8.01 -14.10 0.50
CA LYS A 261 7.43 -15.10 1.43
C LYS A 261 8.45 -16.18 1.81
N GLY A 262 8.16 -17.46 1.53
CA GLY A 262 9.02 -18.60 1.85
C GLY A 262 10.08 -18.90 0.78
N ASP A 263 10.26 -18.03 -0.22
CA ASP A 263 11.14 -18.23 -1.38
C ASP A 263 10.84 -19.53 -2.15
N THR A 264 9.58 -19.94 -2.20
CA THR A 264 9.16 -21.17 -2.87
C THR A 264 8.70 -20.92 -4.31
N VAL A 265 8.68 -21.98 -5.13
CA VAL A 265 8.12 -21.94 -6.50
C VAL A 265 6.65 -21.51 -6.49
N TYR A 266 5.88 -21.94 -5.49
CA TYR A 266 4.47 -21.58 -5.37
C TYR A 266 4.28 -20.11 -5.00
N ASP A 267 5.12 -19.58 -4.10
CA ASP A 267 5.06 -18.16 -3.72
C ASP A 267 5.29 -17.26 -4.93
N ILE A 268 6.35 -17.52 -5.71
CA ILE A 268 6.67 -16.67 -6.87
C ILE A 268 5.65 -16.84 -8.01
N ALA A 269 5.04 -18.03 -8.12
CA ALA A 269 4.00 -18.31 -9.10
C ALA A 269 2.64 -17.67 -8.75
N GLU A 270 2.45 -17.08 -7.56
CA GLU A 270 1.23 -16.33 -7.25
C GLU A 270 0.96 -15.16 -8.21
N GLY A 271 2.00 -14.67 -8.88
CA GLY A 271 1.89 -13.68 -9.95
C GLY A 271 1.34 -14.22 -11.28
N PHE A 272 1.10 -15.53 -11.39
CA PHE A 272 0.65 -16.17 -12.63
C PHE A 272 -0.87 -16.04 -12.80
N PRO A 273 -1.38 -16.06 -14.05
CA PRO A 273 -2.81 -16.13 -14.29
C PRO A 273 -3.45 -17.31 -13.56
N PHE A 274 -4.63 -17.09 -12.96
CA PHE A 274 -5.29 -18.06 -12.08
C PHE A 274 -5.42 -19.47 -12.67
N ASN A 275 -5.77 -19.59 -13.96
CA ASN A 275 -5.92 -20.90 -14.60
C ASN A 275 -4.58 -21.60 -14.83
N VAL A 276 -3.50 -20.84 -15.07
CA VAL A 276 -2.14 -21.39 -15.24
C VAL A 276 -1.60 -21.86 -13.90
N LEU A 277 -1.78 -21.07 -12.83
CA LEU A 277 -1.39 -21.46 -11.48
C LEU A 277 -2.04 -22.79 -11.04
N ARG A 278 -3.24 -23.08 -11.55
CA ARG A 278 -3.99 -24.32 -11.28
C ARG A 278 -3.75 -25.42 -12.33
N ASN A 279 -2.95 -25.16 -13.34
CA ASN A 279 -2.56 -26.13 -14.36
C ASN A 279 -1.36 -26.93 -13.87
N ARG A 280 -1.60 -28.17 -13.44
CA ARG A 280 -0.55 -29.03 -12.87
C ARG A 280 0.59 -29.33 -13.86
N GLU A 281 0.30 -29.43 -15.15
CA GLU A 281 1.31 -29.74 -16.17
C GLU A 281 2.23 -28.54 -16.40
N GLU A 282 1.66 -27.33 -16.55
CA GLU A 282 2.47 -26.12 -16.75
C GLU A 282 3.26 -25.74 -15.49
N MET A 283 2.66 -25.92 -14.29
CA MET A 283 3.38 -25.71 -13.04
C MET A 283 4.52 -26.72 -12.85
N SER A 284 4.32 -27.99 -13.20
CA SER A 284 5.38 -29.02 -13.17
C SER A 284 6.52 -28.69 -14.14
N ARG A 285 6.21 -28.20 -15.35
CA ARG A 285 7.22 -27.75 -16.31
C ARG A 285 8.00 -26.54 -15.80
N PHE A 286 7.31 -25.57 -15.21
CA PHE A 286 7.94 -24.40 -14.60
C PHE A 286 8.88 -24.81 -13.46
N GLU A 287 8.41 -25.62 -12.53
CA GLU A 287 9.22 -26.13 -11.42
C GLU A 287 10.44 -26.93 -11.91
N SER A 288 10.25 -27.84 -12.87
CA SER A 288 11.34 -28.64 -13.44
C SER A 288 12.39 -27.78 -14.14
N TYR A 289 11.96 -26.71 -14.83
CA TYR A 289 12.87 -25.77 -15.46
C TYR A 289 13.73 -25.04 -14.43
N LEU A 290 13.10 -24.49 -13.37
CA LEU A 290 13.79 -23.80 -12.29
C LEU A 290 14.80 -24.71 -11.59
N GLN A 291 14.40 -25.94 -11.27
CA GLN A 291 15.29 -26.92 -10.64
C GLN A 291 16.50 -27.27 -11.51
N THR A 292 16.27 -27.51 -12.81
CA THR A 292 17.32 -27.90 -13.76
C THR A 292 18.35 -26.79 -13.99
N HIS A 293 17.90 -25.53 -13.98
CA HIS A 293 18.76 -24.36 -14.18
C HIS A 293 19.28 -23.74 -12.88
N GLY A 294 18.93 -24.32 -11.71
CA GLY A 294 19.31 -23.77 -10.41
C GLY A 294 18.75 -22.36 -10.14
N ILE A 295 17.58 -22.04 -10.69
CA ILE A 295 16.96 -20.71 -10.57
C ILE A 295 16.04 -20.72 -9.34
N THR A 296 16.27 -19.80 -8.41
CA THR A 296 15.44 -19.58 -7.23
C THR A 296 14.43 -18.44 -7.44
N ALA A 297 13.41 -18.34 -6.59
CA ALA A 297 12.47 -17.21 -6.62
C ALA A 297 13.19 -15.86 -6.41
N SER A 298 14.13 -15.81 -5.46
CA SER A 298 15.05 -14.69 -5.26
C SER A 298 15.83 -14.30 -6.53
N THR A 299 16.26 -15.29 -7.33
CA THR A 299 16.96 -15.04 -8.59
C THR A 299 16.05 -14.41 -9.64
N ILE A 300 14.79 -14.86 -9.72
CA ILE A 300 13.79 -14.26 -10.61
C ILE A 300 13.55 -12.79 -10.23
N LEU A 301 13.36 -12.49 -8.94
CA LEU A 301 13.17 -11.13 -8.45
C LEU A 301 14.35 -10.22 -8.80
N ARG A 302 15.58 -10.71 -8.60
CA ARG A 302 16.81 -9.98 -8.97
C ARG A 302 16.83 -9.66 -10.47
N ARG A 303 16.56 -10.64 -11.33
CA ARG A 303 16.51 -10.44 -12.80
C ARG A 303 15.45 -9.42 -13.22
N ILE A 304 14.31 -9.36 -12.53
CA ILE A 304 13.27 -8.35 -12.78
C ILE A 304 13.79 -6.95 -12.40
N VAL A 305 14.49 -6.82 -11.27
CA VAL A 305 15.08 -5.55 -10.83
C VAL A 305 16.19 -5.10 -11.79
N GLU A 306 17.06 -6.01 -12.24
CA GLU A 306 18.10 -5.73 -13.25
C GLU A 306 17.48 -5.27 -14.58
N ALA A 307 16.36 -5.89 -14.99
CA ALA A 307 15.65 -5.45 -16.19
C ALA A 307 15.04 -4.04 -16.03
N ASN A 308 14.53 -3.70 -14.84
CA ASN A 308 14.04 -2.35 -14.54
C ASN A 308 15.18 -1.33 -14.50
N GLU A 309 16.33 -1.70 -13.94
CA GLU A 309 17.53 -0.87 -13.95
C GLU A 309 17.98 -0.55 -15.38
N ALA A 310 18.02 -1.57 -16.25
CA ALA A 310 18.43 -1.43 -17.64
C ALA A 310 17.43 -0.59 -18.47
N ALA A 311 16.14 -0.65 -18.12
CA ALA A 311 15.08 0.13 -18.77
C ALA A 311 14.90 1.54 -18.18
N PHE A 312 15.63 1.90 -17.11
CA PHE A 312 15.47 3.18 -16.45
C PHE A 312 16.00 4.33 -17.32
N GLU A 313 15.11 5.26 -17.67
CA GLU A 313 15.45 6.52 -18.34
C GLU A 313 15.17 7.68 -17.39
N LEU A 314 16.18 8.54 -17.17
CA LEU A 314 16.05 9.74 -16.34
C LEU A 314 15.04 10.71 -16.96
N THR A 315 13.92 10.95 -16.29
CA THR A 315 12.95 11.98 -16.71
C THR A 315 13.22 13.33 -16.01
N GLN A 316 12.66 14.43 -16.53
CA GLN A 316 12.78 15.76 -15.90
C GLN A 316 12.12 15.82 -14.52
N ASP A 317 11.07 15.02 -14.26
CA ASP A 317 10.42 14.91 -12.94
C ASP A 317 11.29 14.12 -11.93
N ASP A 318 12.14 13.20 -12.42
CA ASP A 318 13.10 12.48 -11.59
C ASP A 318 14.24 13.38 -11.10
N ALA A 319 14.57 14.45 -11.84
CA ALA A 319 15.66 15.37 -11.48
C ALA A 319 15.41 16.13 -10.15
N LEU A 320 14.14 16.46 -9.85
CA LEU A 320 13.74 17.10 -8.58
C LEU A 320 13.66 16.10 -7.42
N THR A 321 13.47 14.80 -7.70
CA THR A 321 13.31 13.76 -6.68
C THR A 321 14.60 13.02 -6.36
N ILE A 322 15.62 13.07 -7.22
CA ILE A 322 16.98 12.54 -6.96
C ILE A 322 17.65 13.24 -5.77
N GLU A 323 17.34 14.51 -5.50
CA GLU A 323 17.84 15.24 -4.32
C GLU A 323 17.26 14.72 -2.99
N SER A 324 16.14 14.01 -3.04
CA SER A 324 15.54 13.38 -1.86
C SER A 324 16.27 12.11 -1.39
N GLN A 325 17.21 11.57 -2.17
CA GLN A 325 17.94 10.33 -1.85
C GLN A 325 19.12 10.52 -0.89
N GLY A 326 19.46 11.76 -0.52
CA GLY A 326 20.63 12.08 0.30
C GLY A 326 21.99 11.89 -0.41
N VAL A 327 22.00 11.20 -1.55
CA VAL A 327 23.10 11.10 -2.50
C VAL A 327 22.51 11.28 -3.90
N ARG A 328 23.03 12.22 -4.70
CA ARG A 328 22.69 12.29 -6.14
C ARG A 328 23.20 11.01 -6.81
N ARG A 329 22.29 10.13 -7.22
CA ARG A 329 22.62 8.90 -7.96
C ARG A 329 22.22 9.08 -9.43
N SER A 330 23.04 8.54 -10.35
CA SER A 330 22.74 8.54 -11.79
C SER A 330 21.65 7.52 -12.15
N ASN A 331 21.55 6.41 -11.41
CA ASN A 331 20.49 5.43 -11.50
C ASN A 331 20.09 4.97 -10.08
N PRO A 332 18.83 5.12 -9.65
CA PRO A 332 18.40 4.70 -8.32
C PRO A 332 18.34 3.17 -8.15
N TRP A 333 18.40 2.40 -9.24
CA TRP A 333 18.28 0.94 -9.24
C TRP A 333 19.61 0.19 -9.11
N SER A 334 20.76 0.82 -9.34
CA SER A 334 22.08 0.15 -9.30
C SER A 334 22.46 -0.45 -7.94
N ASP A 335 21.93 0.12 -6.86
CA ASP A 335 21.99 -0.42 -5.50
C ASP A 335 20.57 -0.50 -4.94
N ALA A 336 19.65 -1.08 -5.71
CA ALA A 336 18.24 -1.10 -5.37
C ALA A 336 18.02 -1.76 -4.00
N VAL A 337 17.19 -1.10 -3.19
CA VAL A 337 16.67 -1.65 -1.95
C VAL A 337 15.16 -1.56 -2.02
N LEU A 338 14.46 -2.68 -1.88
CA LEU A 338 13.01 -2.74 -2.00
C LEU A 338 12.36 -3.05 -0.67
N CYS A 339 11.21 -2.43 -0.39
CA CYS A 339 10.40 -2.84 0.74
C CYS A 339 9.59 -4.10 0.43
N ASN A 340 9.22 -4.86 1.46
CA ASN A 340 8.35 -6.04 1.35
C ASN A 340 7.09 -5.78 0.50
N MET A 341 6.47 -4.60 0.65
CA MET A 341 5.29 -4.22 -0.13
C MET A 341 5.59 -4.04 -1.63
N CYS A 342 6.76 -3.47 -1.97
CA CYS A 342 7.17 -3.36 -3.37
C CYS A 342 7.49 -4.71 -3.98
N ILE A 343 8.12 -5.61 -3.22
CA ILE A 343 8.37 -6.98 -3.66
C ILE A 343 7.04 -7.69 -3.92
N GLU A 344 6.07 -7.58 -3.00
CA GLU A 344 4.72 -8.14 -3.19
C GLU A 344 4.04 -7.57 -4.44
N ASN A 345 4.13 -6.25 -4.67
CA ASN A 345 3.55 -5.62 -5.84
C ASN A 345 4.20 -6.11 -7.15
N ILE A 346 5.52 -6.28 -7.18
CA ILE A 346 6.24 -6.84 -8.34
C ILE A 346 5.70 -8.24 -8.66
N VAL A 347 5.53 -9.08 -7.63
CA VAL A 347 5.03 -10.45 -7.81
C VAL A 347 3.57 -10.47 -8.24
N ARG A 348 2.67 -9.89 -7.43
CA ARG A 348 1.23 -10.11 -7.55
C ARG A 348 0.52 -9.12 -8.45
N ILE A 349 0.93 -7.85 -8.44
CA ILE A 349 0.19 -6.77 -9.11
C ILE A 349 0.75 -6.55 -10.52
N GLN A 350 2.06 -6.47 -10.64
CA GLN A 350 2.73 -6.29 -11.93
C GLN A 350 2.87 -7.60 -12.71
N ALA A 351 2.56 -8.74 -12.08
CA ALA A 351 2.75 -10.07 -12.65
C ALA A 351 4.20 -10.26 -13.16
N GLY A 352 5.18 -9.71 -12.44
CA GLY A 352 6.59 -9.69 -12.84
C GLY A 352 7.14 -11.09 -13.15
N PRO A 353 6.95 -12.09 -12.26
CA PRO A 353 7.38 -13.46 -12.53
C PRO A 353 6.70 -14.09 -13.75
N TRP A 354 5.43 -13.77 -14.00
CA TRP A 354 4.73 -14.23 -15.20
C TRP A 354 5.34 -13.65 -16.47
N GLN A 355 5.57 -12.34 -16.50
CA GLN A 355 6.18 -11.67 -17.66
C GLN A 355 7.62 -12.14 -17.88
N TRP A 356 8.38 -12.30 -16.80
CA TRP A 356 9.72 -12.90 -16.86
C TRP A 356 9.65 -14.31 -17.47
N TRP A 357 8.73 -15.16 -16.98
CA TRP A 357 8.60 -16.52 -17.48
C TRP A 357 8.22 -16.58 -18.96
N MET A 358 7.30 -15.72 -19.43
CA MET A 358 6.97 -15.66 -20.86
C MET A 358 8.19 -15.31 -21.72
N ARG A 359 8.98 -14.31 -21.32
CA ARG A 359 10.20 -13.92 -22.05
C ARG A 359 11.26 -15.01 -21.99
N GLU A 360 11.49 -15.58 -20.81
CA GLU A 360 12.47 -16.65 -20.63
C GLU A 360 12.12 -17.83 -21.55
N ARG A 361 10.85 -18.20 -21.68
CA ARG A 361 10.40 -19.27 -22.59
C ARG A 361 10.61 -19.00 -24.08
N GLU A 362 10.72 -17.75 -24.50
CA GLU A 362 11.03 -17.40 -25.89
C GLU A 362 12.51 -17.61 -26.21
N THR A 363 13.38 -17.43 -25.22
CA THR A 363 14.84 -17.49 -25.38
C THR A 363 15.47 -18.77 -24.83
N ALA A 364 14.77 -19.49 -23.96
CA ALA A 364 15.31 -20.64 -23.25
C ALA A 364 15.28 -21.92 -24.10
N ASP A 365 16.29 -22.74 -23.89
CA ASP A 365 16.32 -24.13 -24.34
C ASP A 365 15.39 -24.98 -23.48
N LEU A 366 14.08 -24.83 -23.72
CA LEU A 366 13.05 -25.68 -23.12
C LEU A 366 13.12 -27.09 -23.72
N ASP A 367 12.64 -28.08 -22.96
CA ASP A 367 12.45 -29.44 -23.47
C ASP A 367 11.77 -29.41 -24.86
N PRO A 368 12.38 -30.00 -25.90
CA PRO A 368 11.83 -30.00 -27.25
C PRO A 368 10.38 -30.49 -27.32
N VAL A 369 9.98 -31.40 -26.42
CA VAL A 369 8.59 -31.89 -26.35
C VAL A 369 7.62 -30.75 -26.01
N VAL A 370 8.00 -29.82 -25.14
CA VAL A 370 7.18 -28.66 -24.75
C VAL A 370 7.13 -27.62 -25.87
N GLN A 371 8.24 -27.41 -26.58
CA GLN A 371 8.28 -26.49 -27.73
C GLN A 371 7.39 -26.96 -28.89
N LEU A 372 7.21 -28.27 -29.04
CA LEU A 372 6.39 -28.87 -30.09
C LEU A 372 4.88 -28.91 -29.76
N LEU A 373 4.47 -28.54 -28.55
CA LEU A 373 3.05 -28.55 -28.18
C LEU A 373 2.29 -27.44 -28.93
N PRO A 374 1.15 -27.77 -29.57
CA PRO A 374 0.31 -26.75 -30.19
C PRO A 374 -0.27 -25.80 -29.12
N ASN A 375 -0.34 -24.52 -29.45
CA ASN A 375 -0.96 -23.52 -28.57
C ASN A 375 -2.47 -23.81 -28.40
N CYS A 376 -2.94 -23.74 -27.15
CA CYS A 376 -4.36 -23.77 -26.87
C CYS A 376 -5.04 -22.53 -27.46
N TRP A 377 -6.20 -22.70 -28.10
CA TRP A 377 -6.95 -21.57 -28.66
C TRP A 377 -7.34 -20.51 -27.63
N TYR A 378 -7.59 -20.94 -26.39
CA TYR A 378 -7.95 -20.07 -25.27
C TYR A 378 -6.73 -19.60 -24.46
N GLY A 379 -5.52 -20.06 -24.80
CA GLY A 379 -4.28 -19.66 -24.14
C GLY A 379 -4.30 -19.84 -22.62
N TYR A 380 -3.69 -18.90 -21.90
CA TYR A 380 -3.64 -18.89 -20.43
C TYR A 380 -5.03 -18.72 -19.78
N GLU A 381 -6.05 -18.27 -20.52
CA GLU A 381 -7.44 -18.12 -20.06
C GLU A 381 -8.25 -19.44 -20.16
N CYS A 382 -7.66 -20.50 -20.70
CA CYS A 382 -8.36 -21.76 -20.93
C CYS A 382 -8.92 -22.37 -19.64
N ARG A 383 -10.23 -22.54 -19.54
CA ARG A 383 -10.87 -23.16 -18.36
C ARG A 383 -10.74 -24.69 -18.32
N THR A 384 -10.42 -25.34 -19.43
CA THR A 384 -10.26 -26.81 -19.46
C THR A 384 -8.87 -27.26 -19.01
N GLN A 385 -7.92 -26.33 -18.86
CA GLN A 385 -6.56 -26.63 -18.41
C GLN A 385 -6.48 -26.99 -16.91
N VAL A 386 -7.51 -26.66 -16.12
CA VAL A 386 -7.56 -26.95 -14.67
C VAL A 386 -8.31 -28.25 -14.32
N LYS A 387 -8.81 -28.98 -15.32
CA LYS A 387 -9.62 -30.19 -15.09
C LYS A 387 -8.75 -31.35 -14.58
N PRO A 388 -9.22 -32.14 -13.59
CA PRO A 388 -8.51 -33.31 -13.09
C PRO A 388 -8.22 -34.33 -14.20
N ALA A 389 -7.09 -35.02 -14.08
CA ALA A 389 -6.62 -36.00 -15.05
C ALA A 389 -7.43 -37.30 -14.97
N HIS A 390 -8.52 -37.38 -15.72
CA HIS A 390 -9.02 -38.66 -16.21
C HIS A 390 -8.74 -38.69 -17.72
N GLU A 391 -7.73 -39.48 -18.10
CA GLU A 391 -7.22 -39.80 -19.45
C GLU A 391 -6.93 -38.62 -20.40
N SER A 392 -5.64 -38.36 -20.62
CA SER A 392 -5.08 -37.28 -21.47
C SER A 392 -5.65 -35.90 -21.14
N SER A 393 -5.24 -35.36 -19.99
CA SER A 393 -5.66 -34.02 -19.57
C SER A 393 -5.36 -33.03 -20.70
N HIS A 394 -6.31 -32.13 -20.98
CA HIS A 394 -6.16 -31.09 -21.99
C HIS A 394 -4.86 -30.29 -21.80
N ALA A 395 -4.45 -30.11 -20.53
CA ALA A 395 -3.20 -29.49 -20.12
C ALA A 395 -1.93 -30.20 -20.66
N ALA A 396 -1.93 -31.53 -20.76
CA ALA A 396 -0.76 -32.26 -21.25
C ALA A 396 -0.55 -32.12 -22.76
N ARG A 397 -1.64 -31.88 -23.51
CA ARG A 397 -1.64 -31.91 -24.99
C ARG A 397 -1.46 -30.55 -25.67
N TYR A 398 -1.59 -29.45 -24.93
CA TYR A 398 -1.53 -28.10 -25.48
C TYR A 398 -0.63 -27.22 -24.60
N ASN A 399 -0.01 -26.22 -25.22
CA ASN A 399 0.66 -25.14 -24.50
C ASN A 399 -0.37 -24.09 -24.06
N HIS A 400 -0.41 -23.77 -22.77
CA HIS A 400 -1.28 -22.72 -22.21
C HIS A 400 -0.52 -21.44 -21.86
N ILE A 401 0.80 -21.42 -21.97
CA ILE A 401 1.62 -20.21 -21.86
C ILE A 401 1.66 -19.53 -23.23
N CYS A 402 0.49 -19.06 -23.66
CA CYS A 402 0.30 -18.34 -24.92
C CYS A 402 -0.94 -17.45 -24.84
N SER A 403 -0.98 -16.42 -25.69
CA SER A 403 -2.14 -15.55 -25.81
C SER A 403 -3.30 -16.25 -26.51
N ARG A 404 -4.53 -15.83 -26.17
CA ARG A 404 -5.75 -16.32 -26.82
C ARG A 404 -5.76 -15.99 -28.30
N THR A 405 -6.01 -16.99 -29.15
CA THR A 405 -5.99 -16.86 -30.62
C THR A 405 -7.38 -16.90 -31.25
N ARG A 406 -8.43 -17.32 -30.52
CA ARG A 406 -9.81 -17.42 -31.03
C ARG A 406 -10.83 -16.82 -30.04
N ARG A 407 -11.66 -15.88 -30.51
CA ARG A 407 -12.69 -15.17 -29.72
C ARG A 407 -13.88 -16.03 -29.33
#